data_AF-A0A672IZA3-F1
#
_entry.id   AF-A0A672IZA3-F1
#
_cell.length_a   1.000
_cell.length_b   1.000
_cell.length_c   1.000
_cell.angle_alpha   90.00
_cell.angle_beta   90.00
_cell.angle_gamma   90.00
#
_symmetry.space_group_name_H-M   'P 1'
#
loop_
_entity.id
_entity.type
_entity.pdbx_description
1 polymer ?
#
loop_
_entity_poly.entity_id
_entity_poly.type
_entity_poly.pdbx_seq_one_letter_code
_entity_poly.pdbx_strand_id
1 'polypeptide(L)'
;TGPPGHAGPHGEKGRRGAEGPPGLQGPNGDAVYPGDPGPSGRPGQPGPKGEPGESRRTGGPGGPPGDPGDVGVPGFVGPQGELCSSCLIEAPEMKCFVKPFDSSSFVLCSPGFPGPPGDRGPTSGCVPHSSGFLLVIHSQSVDVPLCPAGSSQLWVGYSLVYLEAQENVHTQDLGQPGSCLRSFSTMPFSYCNTAACHYSSRNDKSCWLSTTAPIPMMPLFGTEIVPHISRCVVCEMRAPVAAFHSQDLSVPPCPRGWRSLWTGYSFLLHTSSSEQGGGQPLSSSGSCLKDFRTHPFVECQGGRGSCHYFANLYSYWLTVVHPAEQFVTKRSHTIKALDEQRRKTSQCNVCLRD
;
A
#
# COMPACT_ATOMS: atom_id res chain seq x y z
N THR A 1 71.70 54.96 -39.49
CA THR A 1 71.52 53.59 -40.01
C THR A 1 71.43 52.66 -38.81
N GLY A 2 70.32 51.93 -38.66
CA GLY A 2 69.95 51.24 -37.41
C GLY A 2 70.77 49.97 -37.11
N PRO A 3 70.83 49.54 -35.84
CA PRO A 3 71.66 48.40 -35.42
C PRO A 3 71.14 47.05 -35.97
N PRO A 4 72.02 46.04 -36.12
CA PRO A 4 71.68 44.71 -36.62
C PRO A 4 70.60 44.01 -35.79
N GLY A 5 69.71 43.28 -36.46
CA GLY A 5 68.65 42.49 -35.82
C GLY A 5 69.21 41.39 -34.92
N HIS A 6 68.52 41.13 -33.80
CA HIS A 6 68.89 40.11 -32.84
C HIS A 6 68.87 38.70 -33.45
N ALA A 7 69.83 37.87 -33.04
CA ALA A 7 69.92 36.46 -33.43
C ALA A 7 68.67 35.69 -32.98
N GLY A 8 68.15 34.83 -33.84
CA GLY A 8 67.00 33.97 -33.53
C GLY A 8 67.32 32.98 -32.40
N PRO A 9 66.32 32.58 -31.59
CA PRO A 9 66.53 31.64 -30.50
C PRO A 9 67.00 30.27 -31.00
N HIS A 10 67.88 29.63 -30.21
CA HIS A 10 68.38 28.27 -30.46
C HIS A 10 67.23 27.25 -30.40
N GLY A 11 67.17 26.32 -31.35
CA GLY A 11 66.13 25.29 -31.41
C GLY A 11 66.11 24.39 -30.17
N GLU A 12 64.92 23.98 -29.73
CA GLU A 12 64.77 23.11 -28.57
C GLU A 12 65.43 21.74 -28.80
N LYS A 13 66.09 21.23 -27.75
CA LYS A 13 66.70 19.90 -27.72
C LYS A 13 65.62 18.82 -27.86
N GLY A 14 65.82 17.87 -28.79
CA GLY A 14 64.88 16.77 -29.02
C GLY A 14 64.54 15.98 -27.75
N ARG A 15 63.27 15.62 -27.59
CA ARG A 15 62.75 14.90 -26.43
C ARG A 15 63.35 13.48 -26.36
N ARG A 16 63.60 13.01 -25.13
CA ARG A 16 64.02 11.62 -24.83
C ARG A 16 62.94 10.64 -25.31
N GLY A 17 63.34 9.54 -25.95
CA GLY A 17 62.42 8.49 -26.37
C GLY A 17 61.61 7.91 -25.20
N ALA A 18 60.37 7.51 -25.46
CA ALA A 18 59.48 6.96 -24.45
C ALA A 18 60.03 5.64 -23.87
N GLU A 19 59.76 5.41 -22.59
CA GLU A 19 60.06 4.16 -21.89
C GLU A 19 59.19 3.01 -22.45
N GLY A 20 59.74 1.80 -22.52
CA GLY A 20 59.02 0.64 -23.04
C GLY A 20 57.84 0.25 -22.14
N PRO A 21 56.76 -0.34 -22.69
CA PRO A 21 55.60 -0.71 -21.90
C PRO A 21 55.92 -1.84 -20.90
N PRO A 22 55.24 -1.89 -19.73
CA PRO A 22 55.36 -2.99 -18.77
C PRO A 22 54.97 -4.35 -19.38
N GLY A 23 55.56 -5.44 -18.88
CA GLY A 23 55.22 -6.80 -19.30
C GLY A 23 53.76 -7.17 -18.97
N LEU A 24 53.15 -8.00 -19.81
CA LEU A 24 51.74 -8.41 -19.69
C LEU A 24 51.49 -9.23 -18.42
N GLN A 25 50.39 -8.92 -17.74
CA GLN A 25 49.87 -9.68 -16.60
C GLN A 25 49.33 -11.04 -17.09
N GLY A 26 49.61 -12.13 -16.34
CA GLY A 26 49.11 -13.46 -16.67
C GLY A 26 47.58 -13.54 -16.66
N PRO A 27 46.97 -14.50 -17.39
CA PRO A 27 45.52 -14.56 -17.56
C PRO A 27 44.80 -14.77 -16.21
N ASN A 28 43.79 -13.94 -15.95
CA ASN A 28 42.81 -14.16 -14.88
C ASN A 28 41.96 -15.40 -15.20
N GLY A 29 41.59 -16.18 -14.19
CA GLY A 29 40.69 -17.33 -14.34
C GLY A 29 39.31 -16.92 -14.88
N ASP A 30 38.67 -17.84 -15.61
CA ASP A 30 37.44 -17.60 -16.37
C ASP A 30 36.31 -17.09 -15.48
N ALA A 31 35.87 -15.86 -15.73
CA ALA A 31 34.60 -15.35 -15.21
C ALA A 31 33.46 -16.01 -16.00
N VAL A 32 32.58 -16.73 -15.31
CA VAL A 32 31.34 -17.23 -15.91
C VAL A 32 30.39 -16.03 -16.05
N TYR A 33 30.10 -15.64 -17.29
CA TYR A 33 29.16 -14.56 -17.61
C TYR A 33 27.73 -14.95 -17.20
N PRO A 34 26.93 -14.04 -16.62
CA PRO A 34 25.48 -14.19 -16.55
C PRO A 34 24.92 -14.45 -17.95
N GLY A 35 23.95 -15.35 -18.08
CA GLY A 35 23.32 -15.65 -19.37
C GLY A 35 22.72 -14.39 -20.00
N ASP A 36 22.74 -14.33 -21.34
CA ASP A 36 22.22 -13.18 -22.08
C ASP A 36 20.77 -12.87 -21.69
N PRO A 37 20.37 -11.59 -21.60
CA PRO A 37 18.98 -11.21 -21.42
C PRO A 37 18.08 -11.90 -22.46
N GLY A 38 16.93 -12.40 -22.03
CA GLY A 38 15.94 -12.98 -22.93
C GLY A 38 15.55 -11.99 -24.04
N PRO A 39 15.16 -12.47 -25.23
CA PRO A 39 14.80 -11.59 -26.34
C PRO A 39 13.63 -10.69 -25.95
N SER A 40 13.70 -9.42 -26.35
CA SER A 40 12.59 -8.47 -26.17
C SER A 40 11.28 -9.04 -26.71
N GLY A 41 10.19 -8.83 -25.97
CA GLY A 41 8.85 -9.24 -26.40
C GLY A 41 8.50 -8.67 -27.78
N ARG A 42 7.73 -9.41 -28.57
CA ARG A 42 7.27 -8.93 -29.89
C ARG A 42 6.44 -7.65 -29.71
N PRO A 43 6.60 -6.63 -30.58
CA PRO A 43 5.75 -5.46 -30.57
C PRO A 43 4.27 -5.86 -30.59
N GLY A 44 3.42 -5.14 -29.84
CA GLY A 44 1.98 -5.34 -29.88
C GLY A 44 1.45 -5.18 -31.31
N GLN A 45 0.40 -5.92 -31.65
CA GLN A 45 -0.23 -5.77 -32.96
C GLN A 45 -0.80 -4.34 -33.10
N PRO A 46 -0.68 -3.70 -34.28
CA PRO A 46 -1.34 -2.43 -34.53
C PRO A 46 -2.85 -2.52 -34.22
N GLY A 47 -3.40 -1.48 -33.58
CA GLY A 47 -4.83 -1.41 -33.32
C GLY A 47 -5.65 -1.49 -34.62
N PRO A 48 -6.90 -1.97 -34.58
CA PRO A 48 -7.76 -1.99 -35.75
C PRO A 48 -7.95 -0.56 -36.29
N LYS A 49 -7.99 -0.42 -37.62
CA LYS A 49 -8.28 0.86 -38.29
C LYS A 49 -9.65 1.36 -37.84
N GLY A 50 -9.73 2.62 -37.42
CA GLY A 50 -10.99 3.25 -37.00
C GLY A 50 -12.06 3.14 -38.08
N GLU A 51 -13.33 3.03 -37.67
CA GLU A 51 -14.44 2.95 -38.60
C GLU A 51 -14.56 4.22 -39.46
N PRO A 52 -14.91 4.11 -40.75
CA PRO A 52 -15.18 5.27 -41.58
C PRO A 52 -16.29 6.13 -40.97
N GLY A 53 -16.06 7.43 -40.81
CA GLY A 53 -17.08 8.35 -40.29
C GLY A 53 -18.34 8.36 -41.19
N GLU A 54 -19.52 8.36 -40.56
CA GLU A 54 -20.80 8.46 -41.28
C GLU A 54 -20.87 9.74 -42.13
N SER A 55 -21.16 9.57 -43.42
CA SER A 55 -21.31 10.69 -44.36
C SER A 55 -22.61 11.46 -44.07
N ARG A 56 -22.50 12.68 -43.52
CA ARG A 56 -23.63 13.64 -43.55
C ARG A 56 -23.74 14.29 -44.92
N ARG A 57 -24.97 14.37 -45.42
CA ARG A 57 -25.38 14.97 -46.71
C ARG A 57 -25.26 16.50 -46.82
N THR A 58 -24.31 17.15 -46.14
CA THR A 58 -24.11 18.61 -46.25
C THR A 58 -22.62 18.94 -46.27
N GLY A 59 -22.18 19.67 -47.30
CA GLY A 59 -20.79 19.82 -47.73
C GLY A 59 -19.84 20.58 -46.79
N GLY A 60 -19.51 19.98 -45.64
CA GLY A 60 -18.36 20.38 -44.83
C GLY A 60 -17.13 19.49 -45.11
N PRO A 61 -15.90 20.00 -45.00
CA PRO A 61 -14.70 19.17 -45.04
C PRO A 61 -14.71 18.14 -43.89
N GLY A 62 -14.31 16.90 -44.17
CA GLY A 62 -14.28 15.82 -43.19
C GLY A 62 -13.38 16.16 -42.00
N GLY A 63 -13.76 15.72 -40.80
CA GLY A 63 -12.95 15.88 -39.60
C GLY A 63 -11.59 15.19 -39.72
N PRO A 64 -10.57 15.65 -38.98
CA PRO A 64 -9.24 15.02 -39.00
C PRO A 64 -9.33 13.55 -38.55
N PRO A 65 -8.43 12.67 -39.05
CA PRO A 65 -8.30 11.31 -38.53
C PRO A 65 -8.13 11.31 -37.00
N GLY A 66 -8.72 10.32 -36.33
CA GLY A 66 -8.48 10.13 -34.90
C GLY A 66 -7.01 9.85 -34.61
N ASP A 67 -6.54 10.26 -33.44
CA ASP A 67 -5.16 10.06 -33.03
C ASP A 67 -4.80 8.56 -32.96
N PRO A 68 -3.54 8.18 -33.27
CA PRO A 68 -3.07 6.81 -33.06
C PRO A 68 -3.27 6.37 -31.61
N GLY A 69 -3.67 5.11 -31.40
CA GLY A 69 -3.79 4.55 -30.05
C GLY A 69 -2.44 4.51 -29.32
N ASP A 70 -2.47 4.58 -27.99
CA ASP A 70 -1.28 4.55 -27.15
C ASP A 70 -0.48 3.26 -27.33
N VAL A 71 0.86 3.38 -27.26
CA VAL A 71 1.77 2.23 -27.28
C VAL A 71 1.55 1.40 -26.02
N GLY A 72 1.29 0.10 -26.18
CA GLY A 72 1.13 -0.81 -25.05
C GLY A 72 2.38 -0.81 -24.15
N VAL A 73 2.17 -0.88 -22.84
CA VAL A 73 3.27 -0.95 -21.86
C VAL A 73 4.13 -2.20 -22.09
N PRO A 74 5.47 -2.09 -22.03
CA PRO A 74 6.36 -3.25 -22.07
C PRO A 74 5.98 -4.27 -20.98
N GLY A 75 6.05 -5.56 -21.31
CA GLY A 75 5.87 -6.62 -20.31
C GLY A 75 6.94 -6.54 -19.21
N PHE A 76 6.59 -6.96 -18.00
CA PHE A 76 7.56 -7.04 -16.90
C PHE A 76 8.68 -8.02 -17.25
N VAL A 77 9.93 -7.66 -16.91
CA VAL A 77 11.09 -8.56 -17.01
C VAL A 77 10.84 -9.77 -16.10
N GLY A 78 11.00 -10.98 -16.63
CA GLY A 78 10.86 -12.20 -15.84
C GLY A 78 11.85 -12.24 -14.67
N PRO A 79 11.53 -12.94 -13.56
CA PRO A 79 12.47 -13.09 -12.47
C PRO A 79 13.77 -13.74 -12.96
N GLN A 80 14.90 -13.25 -12.49
CA GLN A 80 16.21 -13.85 -12.74
C GLN A 80 16.19 -15.30 -12.24
N GLY A 81 16.61 -16.25 -13.07
CA GLY A 81 16.64 -17.67 -12.68
C GLY A 81 17.53 -17.88 -11.47
N GLU A 82 16.99 -18.47 -10.40
CA GLU A 82 17.78 -18.83 -9.21
C GLU A 82 18.69 -20.03 -9.49
N LEU A 83 19.90 -19.99 -8.92
CA LEU A 83 20.79 -21.16 -8.87
C LEU A 83 20.11 -22.27 -8.04
N CYS A 84 19.98 -23.45 -8.65
CA CYS A 84 19.53 -24.65 -7.96
C CYS A 84 20.59 -25.06 -6.91
N SER A 85 20.45 -24.58 -5.68
CA SER A 85 21.22 -25.07 -4.54
C SER A 85 20.29 -25.92 -3.67
N SER A 86 20.59 -27.21 -3.66
CA SER A 86 20.00 -28.28 -2.84
C SER A 86 18.55 -28.70 -3.16
N CYS A 87 18.42 -29.85 -3.83
CA CYS A 87 17.26 -30.71 -3.64
C CYS A 87 17.32 -31.31 -2.23
N LEU A 88 16.43 -30.89 -1.34
CA LEU A 88 16.03 -31.70 -0.19
C LEU A 88 14.83 -32.54 -0.64
N ILE A 89 15.04 -33.84 -0.86
CA ILE A 89 13.94 -34.81 -0.93
C ILE A 89 14.29 -36.01 -0.04
N GLU A 90 13.46 -36.22 0.99
CA GLU A 90 13.20 -37.52 1.59
C GLU A 90 12.27 -38.31 0.65
N ALA A 91 12.74 -39.46 0.15
CA ALA A 91 12.00 -40.72 -0.05
C ALA A 91 12.75 -41.66 -1.02
N PRO A 92 12.62 -42.99 -0.86
CA PRO A 92 13.60 -43.96 -1.35
C PRO A 92 13.24 -44.58 -2.72
N GLU A 93 14.27 -45.18 -3.32
CA GLU A 93 14.28 -46.02 -4.53
C GLU A 93 14.46 -45.31 -5.89
N MET A 94 15.72 -44.99 -6.19
CA MET A 94 16.37 -45.41 -7.44
C MET A 94 17.89 -45.23 -7.34
N LYS A 95 18.64 -46.25 -7.77
CA LYS A 95 20.11 -46.32 -7.68
C LYS A 95 20.77 -45.23 -8.54
N CYS A 96 21.47 -44.29 -7.91
CA CYS A 96 22.43 -43.40 -8.59
C CYS A 96 23.70 -44.19 -8.94
N PHE A 97 24.02 -44.29 -10.23
CA PHE A 97 25.36 -44.65 -10.70
C PHE A 97 26.20 -43.37 -10.73
N VAL A 98 27.09 -43.19 -9.75
CA VAL A 98 28.10 -42.13 -9.79
C VAL A 98 29.19 -42.59 -10.77
N LYS A 99 29.36 -41.91 -11.90
CA LYS A 99 30.60 -41.99 -12.68
C LYS A 99 31.50 -40.80 -12.33
N PRO A 100 32.83 -41.00 -12.30
CA PRO A 100 33.76 -39.94 -11.96
C PRO A 100 33.78 -38.88 -13.06
N PHE A 101 33.84 -37.63 -12.59
CA PHE A 101 34.27 -36.40 -13.25
C PHE A 101 34.83 -36.57 -14.67
N ASP A 102 34.05 -36.15 -15.67
CA ASP A 102 34.57 -35.74 -16.98
C ASP A 102 33.91 -34.41 -17.37
N SER A 103 34.73 -33.45 -17.77
CA SER A 103 34.46 -32.01 -17.82
C SER A 103 33.96 -31.58 -19.21
N SER A 104 32.87 -32.17 -19.72
CA SER A 104 32.37 -31.81 -21.07
C SER A 104 30.89 -32.11 -21.36
N SER A 105 29.99 -31.90 -20.40
CA SER A 105 28.55 -31.94 -20.68
C SER A 105 27.78 -30.82 -19.96
N PHE A 106 27.48 -29.76 -20.71
CA PHE A 106 26.54 -28.71 -20.30
C PHE A 106 25.15 -29.32 -20.08
N VAL A 107 24.64 -29.29 -18.85
CA VAL A 107 23.23 -29.55 -18.58
C VAL A 107 22.46 -28.29 -19.00
N LEU A 108 21.79 -28.33 -20.15
CA LEU A 108 20.86 -27.30 -20.58
C LEU A 108 19.64 -27.31 -19.64
N CYS A 109 19.57 -26.32 -18.73
CA CYS A 109 18.30 -25.97 -18.11
C CYS A 109 17.37 -25.45 -19.20
N SER A 110 16.21 -26.09 -19.35
CA SER A 110 15.18 -25.59 -20.26
C SER A 110 14.69 -24.22 -19.78
N PRO A 111 14.44 -23.25 -20.67
CA PRO A 111 13.84 -21.99 -20.29
C PRO A 111 12.54 -22.23 -19.53
N GLY A 112 12.33 -21.48 -18.43
CA GLY A 112 11.05 -21.49 -17.72
C GLY A 112 9.90 -21.18 -18.67
N PHE A 113 8.74 -21.81 -18.45
CA PHE A 113 7.56 -21.54 -19.27
C PHE A 113 7.27 -20.04 -19.28
N PRO A 114 6.92 -19.46 -20.45
CA PRO A 114 6.48 -18.08 -20.53
C PRO A 114 5.40 -17.81 -19.47
N GLY A 115 5.50 -16.68 -18.77
CA GLY A 115 4.45 -16.26 -17.85
C GLY A 115 3.08 -16.22 -18.55
N PRO A 116 1.97 -16.35 -17.80
CA PRO A 116 0.64 -16.23 -18.39
C PRO A 116 0.54 -14.89 -19.15
N PRO A 117 -0.15 -14.86 -20.30
CA PRO A 117 -0.37 -13.62 -21.04
C PRO A 117 -0.88 -12.54 -20.09
N GLY A 118 -0.31 -11.34 -20.17
CA GLY A 118 -0.80 -10.20 -19.40
C GLY A 118 -2.29 -10.00 -19.64
N ASP A 119 -3.00 -9.52 -18.62
CA ASP A 119 -4.43 -9.23 -18.73
C ASP A 119 -4.70 -8.39 -19.97
N ARG A 120 -5.73 -8.76 -20.73
CA ARG A 120 -6.11 -7.99 -21.91
C ARG A 120 -6.39 -6.56 -21.48
N GLY A 121 -5.74 -5.61 -22.15
CA GLY A 121 -6.10 -4.20 -22.03
C GLY A 121 -7.61 -4.03 -22.27
N PRO A 122 -8.26 -3.06 -21.59
CA PRO A 122 -9.70 -2.90 -21.65
C PRO A 122 -10.14 -2.86 -23.11
N THR A 123 -11.03 -3.80 -23.49
CA THR A 123 -11.64 -3.79 -24.81
C THR A 123 -12.34 -2.47 -25.00
N SER A 124 -12.06 -1.78 -26.10
CA SER A 124 -12.71 -0.55 -26.54
C SER A 124 -14.19 -0.81 -26.87
N GLY A 125 -14.99 -1.08 -25.84
CA GLY A 125 -16.37 -0.68 -25.80
C GLY A 125 -16.43 0.50 -24.84
N CYS A 126 -17.16 1.55 -25.20
CA CYS A 126 -17.56 2.57 -24.25
C CYS A 126 -18.50 1.95 -23.22
N VAL A 127 -17.98 1.10 -22.34
CA VAL A 127 -18.55 0.92 -21.01
C VAL A 127 -18.31 2.29 -20.35
N PRO A 128 -19.33 2.98 -19.84
CA PRO A 128 -19.09 4.17 -19.04
C PRO A 128 -18.13 3.72 -17.94
N HIS A 129 -16.87 4.14 -18.03
CA HIS A 129 -15.88 3.89 -17.02
C HIS A 129 -16.35 4.72 -15.84
N SER A 130 -17.23 4.16 -15.01
CA SER A 130 -17.55 4.76 -13.74
C SER A 130 -16.26 4.66 -12.97
N SER A 131 -15.54 5.78 -12.86
CA SER A 131 -14.50 5.95 -11.86
C SER A 131 -15.18 5.68 -10.51
N GLY A 132 -15.15 4.43 -10.07
CA GLY A 132 -15.84 3.98 -8.89
C GLY A 132 -15.22 4.65 -7.68
N PHE A 133 -16.05 5.23 -6.81
CA PHE A 133 -15.58 5.69 -5.52
C PHE A 133 -15.45 4.46 -4.62
N LEU A 134 -14.41 4.41 -3.79
CA LEU A 134 -14.26 3.34 -2.82
C LEU A 134 -14.84 3.78 -1.49
N LEU A 135 -15.62 2.87 -0.88
CA LEU A 135 -16.13 3.03 0.47
C LEU A 135 -15.58 1.89 1.33
N VAL A 136 -14.97 2.26 2.46
CA VAL A 136 -14.58 1.30 3.50
C VAL A 136 -15.54 1.42 4.68
N ILE A 137 -16.02 0.28 5.15
CA ILE A 137 -16.86 0.19 6.33
C ILE A 137 -16.20 -0.76 7.32
N HIS A 138 -15.98 -0.28 8.53
CA HIS A 138 -15.54 -1.08 9.67
C HIS A 138 -16.74 -1.44 10.54
N SER A 139 -16.80 -2.69 11.00
CA SER A 139 -17.92 -3.22 11.78
C SER A 139 -17.82 -2.89 13.27
N GLN A 140 -16.60 -2.77 13.81
CA GLN A 140 -16.34 -2.86 15.26
C GLN A 140 -16.89 -4.16 15.88
N SER A 141 -16.98 -5.23 15.07
CA SER A 141 -17.41 -6.56 15.48
C SER A 141 -16.64 -7.65 14.72
N VAL A 142 -16.89 -8.91 15.08
CA VAL A 142 -16.37 -10.08 14.34
C VAL A 142 -17.13 -10.35 13.04
N ASP A 143 -18.25 -9.66 12.82
CA ASP A 143 -19.11 -9.85 11.67
C ASP A 143 -18.72 -8.90 10.56
N VAL A 144 -18.65 -9.41 9.33
CA VAL A 144 -18.34 -8.58 8.16
C VAL A 144 -19.52 -7.63 7.89
N PRO A 145 -19.28 -6.31 7.79
CA PRO A 145 -20.35 -5.37 7.48
C PRO A 145 -20.80 -5.53 6.02
N LEU A 146 -22.07 -5.20 5.75
CA LEU A 146 -22.63 -5.28 4.39
C LEU A 146 -22.38 -3.98 3.62
N CYS A 147 -22.13 -4.12 2.31
CA CYS A 147 -22.09 -2.99 1.39
C CYS A 147 -23.49 -2.38 1.19
N PRO A 148 -23.61 -1.05 1.00
CA PRO A 148 -24.90 -0.39 0.75
C PRO A 148 -25.59 -0.92 -0.52
N ALA A 149 -26.93 -0.83 -0.57
CA ALA A 149 -27.70 -1.26 -1.73
C ALA A 149 -27.23 -0.54 -3.03
N GLY A 150 -27.06 -1.32 -4.11
CA GLY A 150 -26.61 -0.81 -5.41
C GLY A 150 -25.09 -0.64 -5.57
N SER A 151 -24.30 -1.08 -4.57
CA SER A 151 -22.84 -1.14 -4.63
C SER A 151 -22.33 -2.58 -4.74
N SER A 152 -21.10 -2.75 -5.23
CA SER A 152 -20.41 -4.04 -5.37
C SER A 152 -19.43 -4.23 -4.21
N GLN A 153 -19.47 -5.39 -3.55
CA GLN A 153 -18.41 -5.78 -2.62
C GLN A 153 -17.16 -6.16 -3.41
N LEU A 154 -16.02 -5.53 -3.10
CA LEU A 154 -14.74 -5.87 -3.70
C LEU A 154 -13.99 -6.91 -2.86
N TRP A 155 -13.82 -6.67 -1.56
CA TRP A 155 -13.25 -7.66 -0.63
C TRP A 155 -13.66 -7.38 0.81
N VAL A 156 -13.36 -8.34 1.67
CA VAL A 156 -13.54 -8.28 3.12
C VAL A 156 -12.19 -8.48 3.80
N GLY A 157 -12.06 -8.01 5.03
CA GLY A 157 -10.79 -8.07 5.74
C GLY A 157 -10.90 -7.74 7.23
N TYR A 158 -9.75 -7.36 7.78
CA TYR A 158 -9.53 -6.93 9.14
C TYR A 158 -9.10 -5.46 9.16
N SER A 159 -9.53 -4.76 10.20
CA SER A 159 -9.47 -3.30 10.30
C SER A 159 -8.11 -2.84 10.84
N LEU A 160 -7.17 -2.54 9.96
CA LEU A 160 -5.85 -2.00 10.30
C LEU A 160 -5.95 -0.49 10.58
N VAL A 161 -5.34 -0.03 11.69
CA VAL A 161 -5.32 1.38 12.08
C VAL A 161 -3.95 1.99 11.82
N TYR A 162 -2.89 1.33 12.30
CA TYR A 162 -1.51 1.77 12.07
C TYR A 162 -0.51 0.63 12.22
N LEU A 163 0.67 0.84 11.67
CA LEU A 163 1.85 0.01 11.85
C LEU A 163 2.91 0.85 12.56
N GLU A 164 3.66 0.23 13.47
CA GLU A 164 4.77 0.88 14.14
C GLU A 164 6.04 0.08 13.91
N ALA A 165 7.02 0.73 13.28
CA ALA A 165 8.31 0.13 12.93
C ALA A 165 9.43 1.04 13.42
N GLN A 166 10.35 0.51 14.23
CA GLN A 166 11.44 1.29 14.83
C GLN A 166 10.94 2.58 15.51
N GLU A 167 9.88 2.45 16.31
CA GLU A 167 9.19 3.55 17.00
C GLU A 167 8.48 4.55 16.08
N ASN A 168 8.61 4.45 14.75
CA ASN A 168 7.89 5.31 13.81
C ASN A 168 6.51 4.74 13.50
N VAL A 169 5.48 5.59 13.63
CA VAL A 169 4.10 5.20 13.38
C VAL A 169 3.65 5.59 11.96
N HIS A 170 3.17 4.61 11.20
CA HIS A 170 2.52 4.80 9.91
C HIS A 170 1.03 4.51 10.02
N THR A 171 0.21 5.55 9.94
CA THR A 171 -1.25 5.46 10.12
C THR A 171 -1.99 5.23 8.80
N GLN A 172 -3.12 4.54 8.90
CA GLN A 172 -4.07 4.38 7.81
C GLN A 172 -5.31 5.25 8.09
N ASP A 173 -5.86 5.85 7.04
CA ASP A 173 -7.20 6.42 7.07
C ASP A 173 -8.21 5.26 7.01
N LEU A 174 -9.06 5.14 8.03
CA LEU A 174 -10.11 4.13 8.14
C LEU A 174 -11.23 4.32 7.09
N GLY A 175 -11.24 5.43 6.35
CA GLY A 175 -12.09 5.59 5.17
C GLY A 175 -11.44 5.10 3.87
N GLN A 176 -10.16 4.73 3.89
CA GLN A 176 -9.39 4.33 2.71
C GLN A 176 -9.14 2.82 2.68
N PRO A 177 -9.07 2.20 1.49
CA PRO A 177 -8.96 0.74 1.32
C PRO A 177 -7.72 0.12 2.01
N GLY A 178 -6.65 0.89 2.23
CA GLY A 178 -5.45 0.43 2.94
C GLY A 178 -5.69 0.01 4.40
N SER A 179 -6.76 0.52 5.02
CA SER A 179 -7.18 0.12 6.36
C SER A 179 -7.89 -1.24 6.41
N CYS A 180 -8.21 -1.87 5.26
CA CYS A 180 -8.94 -3.13 5.21
C CYS A 180 -8.11 -4.27 4.62
N LEU A 181 -7.25 -4.88 5.45
CA LEU A 181 -6.37 -5.95 5.03
C LEU A 181 -7.09 -7.31 4.97
N ARG A 182 -6.92 -8.04 3.86
CA ARG A 182 -7.58 -9.35 3.65
C ARG A 182 -7.17 -10.41 4.68
N SER A 183 -5.94 -10.33 5.17
CA SER A 183 -5.37 -11.27 6.13
C SER A 183 -4.92 -10.55 7.37
N PHE A 184 -5.24 -11.12 8.53
CA PHE A 184 -4.72 -10.68 9.81
C PHE A 184 -3.35 -11.33 10.08
N SER A 185 -2.44 -10.55 10.63
CA SER A 185 -1.20 -11.02 11.24
C SER A 185 -0.84 -10.04 12.36
N THR A 186 -0.30 -10.55 13.48
CA THR A 186 0.30 -9.69 14.51
C THR A 186 1.51 -8.93 13.98
N MET A 187 2.13 -9.42 12.91
CA MET A 187 3.22 -8.78 12.16
C MET A 187 2.94 -8.85 10.64
N PRO A 188 2.21 -7.89 10.06
CA PRO A 188 1.83 -7.94 8.64
C PRO A 188 2.91 -7.39 7.69
N PHE A 189 4.12 -7.09 8.18
CA PHE A 189 5.21 -6.54 7.38
C PHE A 189 6.58 -7.10 7.78
N SER A 190 7.54 -6.96 6.87
CA SER A 190 8.97 -7.19 7.10
C SER A 190 9.73 -5.92 6.78
N TYR A 191 10.93 -5.76 7.33
CA TYR A 191 11.83 -4.66 6.95
C TYR A 191 13.09 -5.24 6.30
N CYS A 192 13.68 -4.50 5.36
CA CYS A 192 14.88 -4.91 4.65
C CYS A 192 15.96 -3.84 4.72
N ASN A 193 17.21 -4.26 4.77
CA ASN A 193 18.37 -3.42 4.49
C ASN A 193 19.09 -3.96 3.24
N THR A 194 20.25 -3.39 2.90
CA THR A 194 21.02 -3.79 1.71
C THR A 194 21.57 -5.21 1.76
N ALA A 195 21.63 -5.84 2.94
CA ALA A 195 22.21 -7.18 3.13
C ALA A 195 21.14 -8.26 3.32
N ALA A 196 20.06 -7.97 4.05
CA ALA A 196 19.04 -8.96 4.39
C ALA A 196 17.68 -8.31 4.69
N CYS A 197 16.62 -9.11 4.51
CA CYS A 197 15.29 -8.84 5.02
C CYS A 197 15.07 -9.58 6.33
N HIS A 198 14.37 -8.94 7.26
CA HIS A 198 14.04 -9.52 8.55
C HIS A 198 12.53 -9.47 8.79
N TYR A 199 12.01 -10.60 9.29
CA TYR A 199 10.62 -10.76 9.66
C TYR A 199 10.53 -11.09 11.14
N SER A 200 9.67 -10.37 11.86
CA SER A 200 9.36 -10.64 13.28
C SER A 200 10.59 -10.70 14.21
N SER A 201 11.66 -9.98 13.88
CA SER A 201 12.94 -10.01 14.63
C SER A 201 13.09 -8.88 15.65
N ARG A 202 12.17 -7.90 15.63
CA ARG A 202 12.19 -6.69 16.47
C ARG A 202 10.87 -6.51 17.23
N ASN A 203 10.87 -5.54 18.13
CA ASN A 203 9.69 -5.11 18.90
C ASN A 203 8.75 -4.23 18.06
N ASP A 204 8.60 -4.53 16.77
CA ASP A 204 7.66 -3.83 15.89
C ASP A 204 6.21 -4.26 16.23
N LYS A 205 5.26 -3.38 15.93
CA LYS A 205 3.88 -3.52 16.38
C LYS A 205 2.89 -3.26 15.24
N SER A 206 1.73 -3.87 15.35
CA SER A 206 0.58 -3.56 14.51
C SER A 206 -0.62 -3.24 15.38
N CYS A 207 -1.45 -2.28 14.96
CA CYS A 207 -2.61 -1.87 15.72
C CYS A 207 -3.87 -1.97 14.87
N TRP A 208 -4.90 -2.58 15.45
CA TRP A 208 -6.12 -2.96 14.77
C TRP A 208 -7.34 -2.36 15.48
N LEU A 209 -8.37 -2.00 14.73
CA LEU A 209 -9.64 -1.56 15.30
C LEU A 209 -10.25 -2.74 16.05
N SER A 210 -10.67 -2.51 17.28
CA SER A 210 -11.14 -3.56 18.17
C SER A 210 -12.66 -3.76 18.07
N THR A 211 -13.11 -4.93 18.53
CA THR A 211 -14.54 -5.23 18.62
C THR A 211 -15.16 -4.69 19.91
N THR A 212 -16.44 -5.03 20.14
CA THR A 212 -17.10 -4.73 21.40
C THR A 212 -16.82 -5.70 22.55
N ALA A 213 -15.92 -6.67 22.38
CA ALA A 213 -15.58 -7.65 23.39
C ALA A 213 -15.03 -7.00 24.69
N PRO A 214 -15.27 -7.60 25.87
CA PRO A 214 -14.71 -7.12 27.14
C PRO A 214 -13.17 -7.12 27.11
N ILE A 215 -12.53 -6.07 27.64
CA ILE A 215 -11.07 -5.96 27.68
C ILE A 215 -10.50 -7.07 28.60
N PRO A 216 -9.59 -7.93 28.09
CA PRO A 216 -8.98 -9.00 28.88
C PRO A 216 -7.98 -8.43 29.89
N MET A 217 -7.76 -9.14 31.00
CA MET A 217 -6.73 -8.77 31.99
C MET A 217 -5.33 -9.23 31.61
N MET A 218 -5.20 -10.16 30.66
CA MET A 218 -3.94 -10.75 30.21
C MET A 218 -3.79 -10.60 28.68
N PRO A 219 -2.55 -10.61 28.15
CA PRO A 219 -2.31 -10.64 26.72
C PRO A 219 -2.98 -11.83 26.04
N LEU A 220 -3.59 -11.58 24.89
CA LEU A 220 -4.26 -12.57 24.06
C LEU A 220 -3.25 -13.22 23.11
N PHE A 221 -3.42 -14.52 22.84
CA PHE A 221 -2.58 -15.28 21.92
C PHE A 221 -3.43 -16.13 20.95
N GLY A 222 -2.89 -16.36 19.74
CA GLY A 222 -3.49 -17.28 18.78
C GLY A 222 -4.97 -17.00 18.52
N THR A 223 -5.83 -17.99 18.72
CA THR A 223 -7.26 -17.91 18.45
C THR A 223 -8.03 -16.99 19.41
N GLU A 224 -7.49 -16.70 20.60
CA GLU A 224 -8.10 -15.78 21.56
C GLU A 224 -8.10 -14.33 21.07
N ILE A 225 -7.28 -14.02 20.06
CA ILE A 225 -7.22 -12.69 19.43
C ILE A 225 -8.46 -12.45 18.55
N VAL A 226 -9.03 -13.50 17.93
CA VAL A 226 -10.09 -13.40 16.91
C VAL A 226 -11.30 -12.59 17.39
N PRO A 227 -11.85 -12.79 18.61
CA PRO A 227 -12.99 -12.03 19.09
C PRO A 227 -12.73 -10.54 19.26
N HIS A 228 -11.47 -10.09 19.21
CA HIS A 228 -11.05 -8.72 19.49
C HIS A 228 -10.69 -7.91 18.24
N ILE A 229 -10.63 -8.51 17.06
CA ILE A 229 -10.28 -7.80 15.81
C ILE A 229 -11.53 -7.48 14.99
N SER A 230 -11.75 -6.19 14.73
CA SER A 230 -12.86 -5.71 13.89
C SER A 230 -12.71 -6.15 12.43
N ARG A 231 -13.82 -6.58 11.84
CA ARG A 231 -13.92 -6.84 10.39
C ARG A 231 -14.22 -5.58 9.60
N CYS A 232 -13.86 -5.60 8.33
CA CYS A 232 -14.14 -4.53 7.38
C CYS A 232 -14.57 -5.09 6.01
N VAL A 233 -15.20 -4.24 5.23
CA VAL A 233 -15.55 -4.47 3.82
C VAL A 233 -15.13 -3.27 2.99
N VAL A 234 -14.70 -3.51 1.76
CA VAL A 234 -14.49 -2.47 0.76
C VAL A 234 -15.50 -2.63 -0.36
N CYS A 235 -16.21 -1.55 -0.63
CA CYS A 235 -17.30 -1.48 -1.59
C CYS A 235 -16.95 -0.49 -2.71
N GLU A 236 -17.35 -0.82 -3.93
CA GLU A 236 -17.33 0.08 -5.06
C GLU A 236 -18.66 0.82 -5.17
N MET A 237 -18.59 2.15 -5.13
CA MET A 237 -19.69 3.09 -5.08
C MET A 237 -19.76 3.92 -6.37
N ARG A 238 -20.96 4.39 -6.70
CA ARG A 238 -21.19 5.25 -7.89
C ARG A 238 -21.01 6.74 -7.64
N ALA A 239 -20.88 7.15 -6.38
CA ALA A 239 -20.81 8.55 -5.98
C ALA A 239 -19.93 8.72 -4.73
N PRO A 240 -19.40 9.92 -4.47
CA PRO A 240 -18.52 10.16 -3.34
C PRO A 240 -19.26 10.07 -2.00
N VAL A 241 -18.51 9.68 -0.97
CA VAL A 241 -18.96 9.60 0.42
C VAL A 241 -18.16 10.58 1.26
N ALA A 242 -18.80 11.21 2.25
CA ALA A 242 -18.14 12.10 3.19
C ALA A 242 -18.75 11.99 4.59
N ALA A 243 -17.94 12.25 5.62
CA ALA A 243 -18.39 12.39 7.00
C ALA A 243 -18.72 13.86 7.32
N PHE A 244 -19.76 14.04 8.13
CA PHE A 244 -20.19 15.33 8.67
C PHE A 244 -20.28 15.23 10.19
N HIS A 245 -19.83 16.26 10.90
CA HIS A 245 -19.73 16.29 12.36
C HIS A 245 -20.54 17.46 12.92
N SER A 246 -21.28 17.23 14.01
CA SER A 246 -22.14 18.27 14.59
C SER A 246 -21.45 19.14 15.63
N GLN A 247 -20.43 18.63 16.32
CA GLN A 247 -19.95 19.18 17.59
C GLN A 247 -21.08 19.38 18.60
N ASP A 248 -22.09 18.52 18.51
CA ASP A 248 -23.31 18.53 19.30
C ASP A 248 -23.74 17.10 19.64
N LEU A 249 -24.70 16.98 20.57
CA LEU A 249 -25.38 15.74 20.90
C LEU A 249 -26.30 15.25 19.78
N SER A 250 -26.78 16.17 18.93
CA SER A 250 -27.62 15.83 17.79
C SER A 250 -26.80 15.31 16.62
N VAL A 251 -27.34 14.30 15.92
CA VAL A 251 -26.74 13.78 14.68
C VAL A 251 -26.87 14.85 13.58
N PRO A 252 -25.77 15.23 12.89
CA PRO A 252 -25.85 16.22 11.83
C PRO A 252 -26.65 15.65 10.64
N PRO A 253 -27.59 16.42 10.05
CA PRO A 253 -28.29 15.99 8.85
C PRO A 253 -27.36 15.95 7.64
N CYS A 254 -27.61 15.04 6.70
CA CYS A 254 -26.92 15.07 5.41
C CYS A 254 -27.30 16.33 4.61
N PRO A 255 -26.38 16.89 3.81
CA PRO A 255 -26.70 18.01 2.92
C PRO A 255 -27.78 17.65 1.89
N ARG A 256 -28.37 18.67 1.26
CA ARG A 256 -29.35 18.46 0.17
C ARG A 256 -28.71 17.68 -0.98
N GLY A 257 -29.40 16.65 -1.48
CA GLY A 257 -28.87 15.75 -2.51
C GLY A 257 -27.89 14.69 -2.00
N TRP A 258 -27.89 14.45 -0.68
CA TRP A 258 -27.12 13.38 -0.05
C TRP A 258 -28.04 12.53 0.83
N ARG A 259 -27.78 11.23 0.85
CA ARG A 259 -28.47 10.27 1.73
C ARG A 259 -27.53 9.74 2.81
N SER A 260 -28.09 9.45 3.98
CA SER A 260 -27.33 8.87 5.10
C SER A 260 -27.00 7.41 4.83
N LEU A 261 -25.76 7.02 5.11
CA LEU A 261 -25.30 5.63 5.12
C LEU A 261 -25.27 5.08 6.56
N TRP A 262 -24.64 5.80 7.48
CA TRP A 262 -24.65 5.48 8.91
C TRP A 262 -24.36 6.71 9.76
N THR A 263 -24.67 6.59 11.05
CA THR A 263 -24.38 7.59 12.07
C THR A 263 -23.41 7.03 13.10
N GLY A 264 -22.74 7.90 13.83
CA GLY A 264 -21.78 7.46 14.84
C GLY A 264 -21.19 8.60 15.66
N TYR A 265 -19.98 8.37 16.16
CA TYR A 265 -19.21 9.30 16.98
C TYR A 265 -17.98 9.81 16.24
N SER A 266 -17.67 11.07 16.49
CA SER A 266 -16.62 11.82 15.79
C SER A 266 -15.24 11.48 16.32
N PHE A 267 -14.58 10.52 15.68
CA PHE A 267 -13.22 10.08 15.99
C PHE A 267 -12.19 10.97 15.28
N LEU A 268 -11.23 11.50 16.03
CA LEU A 268 -10.28 12.51 15.54
C LEU A 268 -8.87 11.95 15.41
N LEU A 269 -8.28 11.53 16.54
CA LEU A 269 -6.88 11.14 16.59
C LEU A 269 -6.63 10.05 17.64
N HIS A 270 -5.48 9.40 17.53
CA HIS A 270 -5.03 8.36 18.45
C HIS A 270 -3.52 8.47 18.68
N THR A 271 -3.07 7.96 19.82
CA THR A 271 -1.66 7.80 20.12
C THR A 271 -1.31 6.33 20.35
N SER A 272 -0.14 5.96 19.89
CA SER A 272 0.57 4.74 20.25
C SER A 272 1.22 4.88 21.64
N SER A 273 1.64 3.74 22.15
CA SER A 273 2.56 3.59 23.28
C SER A 273 3.89 4.33 23.12
N SER A 274 4.32 4.65 21.90
CA SER A 274 5.53 5.46 21.63
C SER A 274 5.27 6.98 21.65
N GLU A 275 4.09 7.43 22.08
CA GLU A 275 3.60 8.83 22.03
C GLU A 275 3.53 9.44 20.63
N GLN A 276 3.90 8.69 19.61
CA GLN A 276 3.58 8.96 18.22
C GLN A 276 2.17 8.48 17.91
N GLY A 277 1.58 8.99 16.84
CA GLY A 277 0.20 8.64 16.50
C GLY A 277 -0.22 9.28 15.20
N GLY A 278 -1.52 9.28 14.97
CA GLY A 278 -2.08 9.98 13.82
C GLY A 278 -3.56 10.23 14.01
N GLY A 279 -4.20 10.64 12.93
CA GLY A 279 -5.59 11.04 12.96
C GLY A 279 -6.32 10.71 11.68
N GLN A 280 -7.61 10.97 11.71
CA GLN A 280 -8.50 10.78 10.58
C GLN A 280 -8.84 12.15 9.99
N PRO A 281 -8.82 12.30 8.65
CA PRO A 281 -9.43 13.46 8.02
C PRO A 281 -10.91 13.54 8.41
N LEU A 282 -11.38 14.69 8.91
CA LEU A 282 -12.79 14.86 9.33
C LEU A 282 -13.79 14.78 8.17
N SER A 283 -13.34 14.83 6.93
CA SER A 283 -14.19 14.56 5.76
C SER A 283 -14.25 13.08 5.40
N SER A 284 -13.29 12.27 5.86
CA SER A 284 -13.22 10.84 5.61
C SER A 284 -14.26 10.08 6.42
N SER A 285 -14.84 9.02 5.86
CA SER A 285 -15.73 8.12 6.59
C SER A 285 -15.05 7.46 7.80
N GLY A 286 -13.72 7.35 7.80
CA GLY A 286 -12.92 6.82 8.90
C GLY A 286 -12.99 7.65 10.20
N SER A 287 -13.34 8.93 10.10
CA SER A 287 -13.55 9.81 11.26
C SER A 287 -14.91 9.61 11.95
N CYS A 288 -15.80 8.77 11.41
CA CYS A 288 -17.13 8.53 11.95
C CYS A 288 -17.35 7.05 12.32
N LEU A 289 -16.86 6.68 13.50
CA LEU A 289 -16.99 5.32 14.05
C LEU A 289 -18.40 5.09 14.59
N LYS A 290 -18.99 3.94 14.28
CA LYS A 290 -20.38 3.61 14.65
C LYS A 290 -20.57 3.53 16.17
N ASP A 291 -19.57 3.00 16.87
CA ASP A 291 -19.60 2.79 18.31
C ASP A 291 -18.49 3.55 19.02
N PHE A 292 -18.89 4.34 20.04
CA PHE A 292 -17.95 4.98 20.95
C PHE A 292 -17.30 3.96 21.90
N ARG A 293 -15.97 3.97 21.95
CA ARG A 293 -15.15 3.21 22.91
C ARG A 293 -13.99 4.08 23.39
N THR A 294 -13.64 3.96 24.66
CA THR A 294 -12.44 4.64 25.21
C THR A 294 -11.15 4.03 24.65
N HIS A 295 -11.15 2.72 24.40
CA HIS A 295 -10.05 1.98 23.77
C HIS A 295 -10.55 1.25 22.51
N PRO A 296 -10.76 1.97 21.40
CA PRO A 296 -11.29 1.41 20.17
C PRO A 296 -10.25 0.59 19.38
N PHE A 297 -9.04 0.40 19.91
CA PHE A 297 -7.95 -0.30 19.24
C PHE A 297 -7.31 -1.36 20.13
N VAL A 298 -6.70 -2.35 19.51
CA VAL A 298 -5.87 -3.38 20.16
C VAL A 298 -4.49 -3.39 19.51
N GLU A 299 -3.44 -3.32 20.33
CA GLU A 299 -2.05 -3.34 19.89
C GLU A 299 -1.53 -4.78 19.92
N CYS A 300 -0.91 -5.21 18.82
CA CYS A 300 -0.33 -6.53 18.65
C CYS A 300 1.20 -6.42 18.53
N GLN A 301 1.89 -7.20 19.35
CA GLN A 301 3.34 -7.32 19.35
C GLN A 301 3.73 -8.45 18.40
N GLY A 302 4.32 -8.10 17.26
CA GLY A 302 4.54 -9.04 16.18
C GLY A 302 5.50 -10.18 16.55
N GLY A 303 6.65 -9.84 17.16
CA GLY A 303 7.66 -10.81 17.63
C GLY A 303 7.16 -11.82 18.65
N ARG A 304 6.10 -11.49 19.40
CA ARG A 304 5.52 -12.34 20.45
C ARG A 304 4.22 -13.03 20.03
N GLY A 305 3.62 -12.63 18.91
CA GLY A 305 2.33 -13.13 18.49
C GLY A 305 1.19 -12.82 19.47
N SER A 306 1.32 -11.76 20.25
CA SER A 306 0.36 -11.40 21.30
C SER A 306 -0.33 -10.07 21.01
N CYS A 307 -1.55 -9.90 21.49
CA CYS A 307 -2.29 -8.64 21.41
C CYS A 307 -2.83 -8.23 22.78
N HIS A 308 -2.86 -6.93 23.08
CA HIS A 308 -3.34 -6.42 24.35
C HIS A 308 -3.82 -4.97 24.26
N TYR A 309 -4.58 -4.55 25.26
CA TYR A 309 -5.07 -3.18 25.43
C TYR A 309 -4.18 -2.48 26.46
N PHE A 310 -3.32 -1.57 26.01
CA PHE A 310 -2.43 -0.84 26.91
C PHE A 310 -3.05 0.48 27.36
N ALA A 311 -2.81 0.86 28.62
CA ALA A 311 -3.38 2.07 29.22
C ALA A 311 -2.84 3.38 28.64
N ASN A 312 -1.71 3.33 27.93
CA ASN A 312 -1.11 4.46 27.24
C ASN A 312 -1.59 4.64 25.79
N LEU A 313 -2.54 3.81 25.33
CA LEU A 313 -3.21 4.02 24.06
C LEU A 313 -4.39 4.97 24.27
N TYR A 314 -4.24 6.22 23.81
CA TYR A 314 -5.30 7.21 23.91
C TYR A 314 -6.08 7.32 22.61
N SER A 315 -7.39 7.52 22.75
CA SER A 315 -8.29 7.89 21.66
C SER A 315 -8.87 9.26 21.93
N TYR A 316 -9.00 10.06 20.87
CA TYR A 316 -9.41 11.45 20.95
C TYR A 316 -10.57 11.68 20.01
N TRP A 317 -11.56 12.39 20.52
CA TRP A 317 -12.86 12.53 19.90
C TRP A 317 -13.24 14.01 19.86
N LEU A 318 -13.96 14.44 18.82
CA LEU A 318 -14.52 15.79 18.84
C LEU A 318 -15.53 15.89 19.99
N THR A 319 -15.52 17.04 20.66
CA THR A 319 -16.38 17.29 21.81
C THR A 319 -17.62 18.09 21.41
N VAL A 320 -18.63 18.02 22.27
CA VAL A 320 -19.80 18.89 22.19
C VAL A 320 -19.43 20.31 22.64
N VAL A 321 -19.74 21.31 21.81
CA VAL A 321 -19.45 22.72 22.07
C VAL A 321 -20.72 23.54 21.92
N HIS A 322 -21.26 24.01 23.05
CA HIS A 322 -22.41 24.91 23.03
C HIS A 322 -21.99 26.28 22.44
N PRO A 323 -22.82 26.94 21.60
CA PRO A 323 -22.45 28.21 20.96
C PRO A 323 -22.02 29.31 21.94
N ALA A 324 -22.66 29.38 23.11
CA ALA A 324 -22.31 30.33 24.17
C ALA A 324 -20.94 30.07 24.82
N GLU A 325 -20.34 28.90 24.63
CA GLU A 325 -19.08 28.48 25.23
C GLU A 325 -17.88 28.48 24.25
N GLN A 326 -18.08 28.84 22.98
CA GLN A 326 -17.04 28.72 21.93
C GLN A 326 -15.76 29.50 22.23
N PHE A 327 -15.89 30.64 22.89
CA PHE A 327 -14.78 31.53 23.24
C PHE A 327 -14.60 31.69 24.76
N VAL A 328 -15.20 30.80 25.54
CA VAL A 328 -15.11 30.81 27.01
C VAL A 328 -14.07 29.79 27.45
N THR A 329 -13.16 30.21 28.34
CA THR A 329 -12.19 29.29 28.95
C THR A 329 -12.90 28.18 29.70
N LYS A 330 -12.78 26.95 29.23
CA LYS A 330 -13.39 25.79 29.88
C LYS A 330 -12.57 25.37 31.10
N ARG A 331 -13.27 25.02 32.19
CA ARG A 331 -12.63 24.39 33.36
C ARG A 331 -12.33 22.92 33.05
N SER A 332 -11.12 22.49 33.39
CA SER A 332 -10.75 21.08 33.29
C SER A 332 -11.59 20.24 34.26
N HIS A 333 -12.07 19.10 33.79
CA HIS A 333 -12.78 18.12 34.59
C HIS A 333 -12.50 16.72 34.03
N THR A 334 -12.50 15.71 34.90
CA THR A 334 -12.27 14.32 34.52
C THR A 334 -13.61 13.58 34.46
N ILE A 335 -13.91 13.02 33.29
CA ILE A 335 -15.17 12.30 33.05
C ILE A 335 -14.92 10.80 33.22
N LYS A 336 -15.48 10.20 34.27
CA LYS A 336 -15.31 8.77 34.57
C LYS A 336 -16.46 7.89 34.06
N ALA A 337 -17.69 8.40 34.07
CA ALA A 337 -18.86 7.62 33.68
C ALA A 337 -18.98 7.49 32.16
N LEU A 338 -19.17 6.26 31.64
CA LEU A 338 -19.24 5.99 30.21
C LEU A 338 -20.36 6.77 29.51
N ASP A 339 -21.53 6.89 30.14
CA ASP A 339 -22.65 7.64 29.57
C ASP A 339 -22.35 9.14 29.46
N GLU A 340 -21.59 9.68 30.41
CA GLU A 340 -21.16 11.06 30.37
C GLU A 340 -20.08 11.27 29.30
N GLN A 341 -19.15 10.31 29.14
CA GLN A 341 -18.17 10.33 28.04
C GLN A 341 -18.88 10.38 26.69
N ARG A 342 -19.88 9.50 26.47
CA ARG A 342 -20.70 9.49 25.24
C ARG A 342 -21.42 10.81 25.00
N ARG A 343 -22.03 11.41 26.04
CA ARG A 343 -22.71 12.70 25.94
C ARG A 343 -21.77 13.89 25.70
N LYS A 344 -20.48 13.74 25.99
CA LYS A 344 -19.49 14.78 25.73
C LYS A 344 -18.83 14.63 24.36
N THR A 345 -19.09 13.54 23.65
CA THR A 345 -18.57 13.26 22.31
C THR A 345 -19.55 13.67 21.22
N SER A 346 -19.04 14.41 20.24
CA SER A 346 -19.77 14.87 19.05
C SER A 346 -20.30 13.71 18.22
N GLN A 347 -21.53 13.84 17.74
CA GLN A 347 -22.10 12.92 16.75
C GLN A 347 -21.61 13.22 15.33
N CYS A 348 -21.70 12.21 14.46
CA CYS A 348 -21.40 12.33 13.05
C CYS A 348 -22.37 11.52 12.19
N ASN A 349 -22.41 11.85 10.90
CA ASN A 349 -23.21 11.18 9.89
C ASN A 349 -22.37 11.03 8.63
N VAL A 350 -22.28 9.80 8.11
CA VAL A 350 -21.62 9.53 6.83
C VAL A 350 -22.68 9.51 5.75
N CYS A 351 -22.50 10.36 4.76
CA CYS A 351 -23.47 10.59 3.71
C CYS A 351 -22.88 10.26 2.34
N LEU A 352 -23.73 9.76 1.45
CA LEU A 352 -23.43 9.47 0.05
C LEU A 352 -24.17 10.47 -0.82
N ARG A 353 -23.49 11.06 -1.80
CA ARG A 353 -24.14 11.94 -2.77
C ARG A 353 -25.06 11.13 -3.69
N ASP A 354 -26.29 11.59 -3.87
CA ASP A 354 -27.28 10.96 -4.76
C ASP A 354 -26.97 11.22 -6.24
#